data_AF-A0A7C6EHQ5-F1
#
_entry.id   AF-A0A7C6EHQ5-F1
#
_cell.length_a   1.000
_cell.length_b   1.000
_cell.length_c   1.000
_cell.angle_alpha   90.00
_cell.angle_beta   90.00
_cell.angle_gamma   90.00
#
_symmetry.space_group_name_H-M   'P 1'
#
loop_
_entity.id
_entity.type
_entity.pdbx_description
1 polymer ?
#
loop_
_entity_poly.entity_id
_entity_poly.type
_entity_poly.pdbx_seq_one_letter_code
_entity_poly.pdbx_strand_id
1 'polypeptide(L)' 'MLGALMVAYKGNTVKVGTGFLDEDREEIWDNQDKYMGKIATIKYFEESKNSKNDALSLRFPVFMRMREDKNDADF' A
#
# COMPACT_ATOMS: atom_id res chain seq x y z
N MET A 1 12.51 -10.08 4.75
CA MET A 1 11.73 -9.83 3.51
C MET A 1 10.31 -9.40 3.84
N LEU A 2 9.89 -8.26 3.28
CA LEU A 2 8.54 -7.73 3.39
C LEU A 2 7.48 -8.69 2.84
N GLY A 3 6.50 -9.06 3.67
CA GLY A 3 5.35 -9.86 3.22
C GLY A 3 4.30 -9.02 2.49
N ALA A 4 3.91 -7.89 3.08
CA ALA A 4 2.97 -6.94 2.49
C ALA A 4 3.10 -5.56 3.14
N LEU A 5 2.75 -4.52 2.39
CA LEU A 5 2.64 -3.15 2.87
C LEU A 5 1.21 -2.90 3.38
N MET A 6 1.09 -2.28 4.55
CA MET A 6 -0.19 -1.84 5.12
C MET A 6 -0.38 -0.36 4.79
N VAL A 7 -1.38 -0.03 3.98
CA VAL A 7 -1.61 1.33 3.48
C VAL A 7 -2.94 1.85 4.00
N ALA A 8 -2.95 3.08 4.51
CA ALA A 8 -4.18 3.76 4.87
C ALA A 8 -4.87 4.32 3.62
N TYR A 9 -6.12 3.94 3.40
CA TYR A 9 -6.95 4.37 2.28
C TYR A 9 -8.37 4.68 2.75
N LYS A 10 -8.83 5.93 2.60
CA LYS A 10 -10.17 6.40 3.00
C LYS A 10 -10.60 5.92 4.41
N GLY A 11 -9.70 6.04 5.39
CA GLY A 11 -9.95 5.62 6.78
C GLY A 11 -9.90 4.12 7.05
N ASN A 12 -9.52 3.30 6.05
CA ASN A 12 -9.37 1.85 6.17
C ASN A 12 -7.91 1.43 5.91
N THR A 13 -7.49 0.30 6.45
CA THR A 13 -6.15 -0.25 6.19
C THR A 13 -6.23 -1.35 5.14
N VAL A 14 -5.53 -1.16 4.03
CA VAL A 14 -5.48 -2.10 2.92
C VAL A 14 -4.12 -2.78 2.89
N LYS A 15 -4.12 -4.10 2.72
CA LYS A 15 -2.91 -4.91 2.60
C LYS A 15 -2.50 -5.07 1.14
N VAL A 16 -1.30 -4.63 0.79
CA VAL A 16 -0.74 -4.73 -0.56
C VAL A 16 0.47 -5.67 -0.55
N GLY A 17 0.33 -6.84 -1.16
CA GLY A 17 1.37 -7.89 -1.15
C GLY A 17 2.08 -8.11 -2.50
N THR A 18 1.67 -7.41 -3.55
CA THR A 18 2.14 -7.63 -4.93
C THR A 18 2.69 -6.34 -5.54
N GLY A 19 3.53 -6.46 -6.57
CA GLY A 19 4.14 -5.32 -7.26
C GLY A 19 5.50 -4.85 -6.71
N PHE A 20 6.08 -5.58 -5.75
CA PHE A 20 7.42 -5.32 -5.23
C PHE A 20 8.45 -6.23 -5.90
N LEU A 21 9.63 -5.69 -6.23
CA LEU A 21 10.81 -6.49 -6.52
C LEU A 21 11.34 -7.10 -5.21
N ASP A 22 12.11 -8.18 -5.31
CA ASP A 22 12.67 -8.82 -4.11
C ASP A 22 13.63 -7.87 -3.37
N GLU A 23 14.39 -7.05 -4.10
CA GLU A 23 15.24 -5.99 -3.55
C GLU A 23 14.42 -4.92 -2.81
N ASP A 24 13.29 -4.47 -3.38
CA ASP A 24 12.39 -3.51 -2.72
C ASP A 24 11.85 -4.08 -1.40
N ARG A 25 11.57 -5.39 -1.36
CA ARG A 25 11.07 -6.07 -0.15
C ARG A 25 12.12 -6.13 0.94
N GLU A 26 13.40 -6.16 0.60
CA GLU A 26 14.49 -6.09 1.57
C GLU A 26 14.72 -4.65 1.98
N GLU A 27 14.83 -3.69 1.05
CA GLU A 27 15.04 -2.27 1.37
C GLU A 27 13.93 -1.72 2.27
N ILE A 28 12.66 -1.97 1.92
CA ILE A 28 11.52 -1.48 2.71
C ILE A 28 11.48 -2.15 4.09
N TRP A 29 11.82 -3.43 4.16
CA TRP A 29 11.82 -4.17 5.41
C TRP A 29 12.94 -3.77 6.36
N ASP A 30 14.11 -3.43 5.81
CA ASP A 30 15.28 -3.02 6.59
C ASP A 30 15.23 -1.52 6.93
N ASN A 31 14.50 -0.71 6.15
CA ASN A 31 14.38 0.74 6.33
C ASN A 31 12.95 1.19 6.65
N GLN A 32 12.20 0.45 7.47
CA GLN A 32 10.77 0.70 7.71
C GLN A 32 10.47 2.16 8.10
N ASP A 33 11.28 2.76 8.96
CA ASP A 33 11.12 4.15 9.41
C ASP A 33 11.17 5.17 8.26
N LYS A 34 11.89 4.88 7.17
CA LYS A 34 11.96 5.72 5.96
C LYS A 34 10.64 5.73 5.20
N TYR A 35 9.90 4.63 5.23
CA TYR A 35 8.66 4.41 4.46
C TYR A 35 7.40 4.63 5.29
N MET A 36 7.48 4.57 6.61
CA MET A 36 6.37 4.89 7.50
C MET A 36 5.90 6.33 7.29
N GLY A 37 4.58 6.51 7.11
CA GLY A 37 3.97 7.81 6.85
C GLY A 37 4.22 8.40 5.45
N LYS A 38 4.92 7.67 4.56
CA LYS A 38 5.06 8.05 3.15
C LYS A 38 3.87 7.60 2.33
N ILE A 39 3.71 8.23 1.17
CA ILE A 39 2.62 7.92 0.24
C ILE A 39 3.15 7.00 -0.86
N ALA A 40 2.37 5.97 -1.18
CA ALA A 40 2.65 5.05 -2.27
C ALA A 40 1.55 5.11 -3.32
N THR A 41 1.92 4.94 -4.58
CA THR A 41 0.95 4.75 -5.66
C THR A 41 0.61 3.27 -5.73
N ILE A 42 -0.66 2.96 -5.51
CA ILE A 42 -1.20 1.60 -5.60
C ILE A 42 -2.17 1.54 -6.78
N LYS A 43 -1.93 0.62 -7.70
CA LYS A 43 -2.87 0.29 -8.78
C LYS A 43 -3.80 -0.80 -8.29
N TYR A 44 -5.10 -0.65 -8.52
CA TYR A 44 -6.10 -1.66 -8.15
C TYR A 44 -7.16 -1.78 -9.25
N PHE A 45 -7.93 -2.86 -9.23
CA PHE A 45 -8.98 -3.10 -10.22
C PHE A 45 -10.29 -2.39 -9.86
N GLU A 46 -10.81 -2.64 -8.66
CA GLU A 46 -12.03 -2.01 -8.14
C GLU A 46 -11.95 -1.86 -6.61
N GLU A 47 -12.70 -0.91 -6.06
CA GLU A 47 -12.94 -0.83 -4.62
C GLU A 47 -13.88 -1.97 -4.23
N SER A 48 -13.50 -2.75 -3.22
CA SER A 48 -14.29 -3.84 -2.67
C SER A 48 -14.66 -3.51 -1.23
N LYS A 49 -15.75 -4.09 -0.73
CA LYS A 49 -16.14 -3.96 0.69
C LYS A 49 -15.99 -5.30 1.37
N ASN A 50 -15.37 -5.29 2.54
CA ASN A 50 -15.31 -6.48 3.37
C ASN A 50 -16.72 -6.79 3.90
N SER A 51 -17.24 -7.98 3.59
CA SER A 51 -18.58 -8.41 3.99
C SER A 51 -18.81 -8.46 5.51
N LYS A 52 -17.75 -8.40 6.34
CA LYS A 52 -17.87 -8.46 7.80
C LYS A 52 -18.03 -7.10 8.48
N ASN A 53 -17.41 -6.05 7.94
CA ASN A 53 -17.30 -4.75 8.61
C ASN A 53 -17.63 -3.56 7.67
N ASP A 54 -18.08 -3.82 6.44
CA ASP A 54 -18.24 -2.83 5.37
C ASP A 54 -16.97 -2.01 5.06
N ALA A 55 -15.82 -2.45 5.58
CA ALA A 55 -14.54 -1.79 5.43
C ALA A 55 -14.13 -1.77 3.96
N LEU A 56 -13.78 -0.59 3.46
CA LEU A 56 -13.25 -0.43 2.11
C LEU A 56 -11.92 -1.15 2.00
N SER A 57 -11.80 -1.94 0.95
CA SER A 57 -10.60 -2.66 0.55
C SER A 57 -10.42 -2.50 -0.97
N LEU A 58 -9.28 -2.92 -1.48
CA LEU A 58 -8.97 -2.84 -2.90
C LEU A 58 -8.90 -4.25 -3.48
N ARG A 59 -9.49 -4.46 -4.66
CA ARG A 59 -9.39 -5.72 -5.38
C ARG A 59 -8.13 -5.71 -6.25
N PHE A 60 -7.30 -6.73 -6.05
CA PHE A 60 -6.00 -6.87 -6.71
C PHE A 60 -5.12 -5.62 -6.58
N PRO A 61 -4.80 -5.17 -5.36
CA PRO A 61 -3.92 -4.03 -5.18
C PRO A 61 -2.49 -4.42 -5.55
N VAL A 62 -1.84 -3.61 -6.37
CA VAL A 62 -0.47 -3.77 -6.86
C VAL A 62 0.30 -2.50 -6.52
N PHE A 63 1.39 -2.65 -5.79
CA PHE A 63 2.32 -1.55 -5.55
C PHE A 63 2.97 -1.12 -6.86
N MET A 64 3.01 0.19 -7.12
CA MET A 64 3.65 0.74 -8.32
C MET A 64 4.97 1.43 -7.98
N ARG A 65 4.93 2.42 -7.08
CA ARG A 65 6.10 3.17 -6.63
C ARG A 65 5.77 4.00 -5.39
N MET A 66 6.79 4.32 -4.61
CA MET A 66 6.70 5.40 -3.62
C MET A 66 6.56 6.74 -4.33
N ARG A 67 5.75 7.64 -3.78
CA ARG A 67 5.67 9.04 -4.19
C ARG A 67 6.72 9.80 -3.41
N GLU A 68 7.74 10.28 -4.10
CA GLU A 68 8.71 11.25 -3.55
C GLU A 68 8.32 12.70 -3.91
N ASP A 69 7.39 12.84 -4.86
CA ASP A 69 6.96 14.10 -5.48
C ASP A 69 5.75 14.76 -4.81
N LYS A 70 5.04 14.07 -3.91
CA LYS A 70 3.83 14.57 -3.26
C LYS A 70 3.85 14.31 -1.75
N ASN A 71 3.54 15.35 -0.97
CA ASN A 71 3.34 15.25 0.48
C ASN A 71 1.89 14.88 0.88
N ASP A 72 0.96 14.83 -0.07
CA ASP A 72 -0.45 14.50 0.17
C ASP A 72 -0.96 13.41 -0.78
N ALA A 73 -1.73 12.47 -0.23
CA ALA A 73 -2.36 11.39 -0.98
C ALA A 73 -3.56 11.95 -1.76
N ASP A 74 -3.65 11.67 -3.06
CA ASP A 74 -4.88 11.94 -3.82
C ASP A 74 -5.95 10.93 -3.34
N PHE A 75 -6.95 11.41 -2.58
CA PHE A 75 -8.04 10.61 -2.00
C PHE A 75 -9.14 10.26 -3.01
#